data_AF-A0A376YJJ9-F1
#
_entry.id   AF-A0A376YJJ9-F1
#
_cell.length_a   1.000
_cell.length_b   1.000
_cell.length_c   1.000
_cell.angle_alpha   90.00
_cell.angle_beta   90.00
_cell.angle_gamma   90.00
#
_symmetry.space_group_name_H-M   'P 1'
#
loop_
_entity.id
_entity.type
_entity.pdbx_description
1 polymer ?
#
loop_
_entity_poly.entity_id
_entity_poly.type
_entity_poly.pdbx_seq_one_letter_code
_entity_poly.pdbx_strand_id
1 'polypeptide(L)'
;MHNINYDKFDIKLGNTLTEPHFRDEKPFDAIVSNPPYSVKWIGSDDPTLINDERFAPAGVLAPKSKADFAFVLHALNYLSAKGRAAIVCFPGIFYRGGAEQKIRQYLVDNNYVETVISLAPNLFFGTTIAVNILVLSKHKTGYQSSVY
;
A
#
# COMPACT_ATOMS: atom_id res chain seq x y z
N MET A 1 14.61 15.26 21.30
CA MET A 1 14.02 14.10 20.60
C MET A 1 14.68 14.02 19.22
N HIS A 2 15.38 12.93 18.92
CA HIS A 2 16.09 12.57 17.66
C HIS A 2 17.01 13.58 16.93
N ASN A 3 17.18 14.82 17.41
CA ASN A 3 18.08 15.85 16.83
C ASN A 3 17.80 16.16 15.34
N ILE A 4 16.52 16.14 14.95
CA ILE A 4 16.06 16.52 13.61
C ILE A 4 15.57 17.96 13.67
N ASN A 5 16.00 18.79 12.71
CA ASN A 5 15.54 20.18 12.63
C ASN A 5 14.05 20.24 12.23
N TYR A 6 13.31 21.19 12.80
CA TYR A 6 11.85 21.29 12.65
C TYR A 6 11.41 21.57 11.21
N ASP A 7 12.28 22.17 10.40
CA ASP A 7 12.05 22.46 8.98
C ASP A 7 12.25 21.22 8.08
N LYS A 8 12.67 20.08 8.65
CA LYS A 8 12.94 18.83 7.92
C LYS A 8 11.91 17.73 8.17
N PHE A 9 10.84 18.00 8.92
CA PHE A 9 9.75 17.05 9.11
C PHE A 9 8.40 17.76 9.23
N ASP A 10 7.37 17.16 8.62
CA ASP A 10 5.99 17.64 8.68
C ASP A 10 5.05 16.42 8.83
N ILE A 11 4.14 16.49 9.79
CA ILE A 11 3.13 15.46 10.04
C ILE A 11 1.78 16.15 10.08
N LYS A 12 0.86 15.74 9.20
CA LYS A 12 -0.51 16.25 9.16
C LYS A 12 -1.47 15.35 9.92
N LEU A 13 -2.32 15.97 10.73
CA LEU A 13 -3.47 15.30 11.35
C LEU A 13 -4.57 15.15 10.30
N GLY A 14 -5.02 13.92 10.07
CA GLY A 14 -6.11 13.63 9.13
C GLY A 14 -6.24 12.13 8.87
N ASN A 15 -7.27 11.76 8.11
CA ASN A 15 -7.43 10.39 7.62
C ASN A 15 -6.87 10.27 6.21
N THR A 16 -5.77 9.53 6.04
CA THR A 16 -5.09 9.28 4.76
C THR A 16 -6.03 8.87 3.61
N LEU A 17 -7.10 8.13 3.87
CA LEU A 17 -7.97 7.62 2.79
C LEU A 17 -8.98 8.67 2.32
N THR A 18 -9.55 9.47 3.23
CA THR A 18 -10.58 10.48 2.92
C THR A 18 -10.02 11.88 2.71
N GLU A 19 -8.95 12.22 3.42
CA GLU A 19 -8.31 13.55 3.42
C GLU A 19 -6.79 13.41 3.17
N PRO A 20 -6.35 12.85 2.03
CA PRO A 20 -4.94 12.71 1.74
C PRO A 20 -4.28 14.09 1.54
N HIS A 21 -3.20 14.33 2.27
CA HIS A 21 -2.33 15.50 2.13
C HIS A 21 -1.18 15.25 1.14
N PHE A 22 -0.37 16.28 0.86
CA PHE A 22 0.85 16.20 0.06
C PHE A 22 0.64 15.71 -1.39
N ARG A 23 -0.55 15.92 -1.96
CA ARG A 23 -0.86 15.51 -3.34
C ARG A 23 0.03 16.20 -4.38
N ASP A 24 0.46 17.42 -4.10
CA ASP A 24 1.32 18.24 -4.99
C ASP A 24 2.82 17.99 -4.78
N GLU A 25 3.18 17.27 -3.71
CA GLU A 25 4.58 16.95 -3.37
C GLU A 25 5.00 15.54 -3.83
N LYS A 26 4.03 14.74 -4.29
CA LYS A 26 4.31 13.43 -4.90
C LYS A 26 5.02 13.63 -6.25
N PRO A 27 5.87 12.68 -6.69
CA PRO A 27 6.06 11.36 -6.10
C PRO A 27 7.26 11.24 -5.15
N PHE A 28 7.22 10.24 -4.25
CA PHE A 28 8.25 9.94 -3.26
C PHE A 28 9.09 8.72 -3.64
N ASP A 29 10.39 8.74 -3.30
CA ASP A 29 11.33 7.67 -3.64
C ASP A 29 11.32 6.51 -2.62
N ALA A 30 10.91 6.77 -1.38
CA ALA A 30 10.82 5.76 -0.34
C ALA A 30 9.54 5.98 0.49
N ILE A 31 8.73 4.94 0.63
CA ILE A 31 7.51 4.97 1.46
C ILE A 31 7.56 3.77 2.41
N VAL A 32 7.37 4.02 3.70
CA VAL A 32 7.21 2.97 4.72
C VAL A 32 5.89 3.15 5.43
N SER A 33 5.20 2.05 5.75
CA SER A 33 3.93 2.14 6.45
C SER A 33 3.62 0.88 7.27
N ASN A 34 3.00 1.10 8.42
CA ASN A 34 2.35 0.07 9.23
C ASN A 34 0.88 0.48 9.44
N PRO A 35 0.02 0.30 8.40
CA PRO A 35 -1.37 0.70 8.47
C PRO A 35 -2.15 -0.17 9.47
N PRO A 36 -3.20 0.36 10.12
CA PRO A 36 -4.02 -0.43 11.02
C PRO A 36 -4.75 -1.54 10.24
N TYR A 37 -4.70 -2.77 10.77
CA TYR A 37 -5.14 -3.95 10.03
C TYR A 37 -6.65 -4.04 9.89
N SER A 38 -7.12 -4.25 8.65
CA SER A 38 -8.52 -4.57 8.35
C SER A 38 -9.54 -3.59 8.97
N VAL A 39 -9.15 -2.31 9.08
CA VAL A 39 -10.07 -1.27 9.56
C VAL A 39 -11.22 -1.07 8.57
N LYS A 40 -12.37 -0.69 9.12
CA LYS A 40 -13.49 -0.22 8.30
C LYS A 40 -13.15 1.14 7.69
N TRP A 41 -13.66 1.39 6.49
CA TRP A 41 -13.50 2.67 5.80
C TRP A 41 -14.72 2.91 4.91
N ILE A 42 -14.85 4.13 4.38
CA ILE A 42 -16.02 4.56 3.60
C ILE A 42 -16.20 3.71 2.33
N GLY A 43 -15.11 3.41 1.61
CA GLY A 43 -15.10 2.54 0.44
C GLY A 43 -16.22 2.87 -0.55
N SER A 44 -17.00 1.86 -0.94
CA SER A 44 -18.09 2.01 -1.91
C SER A 44 -19.27 2.86 -1.43
N ASP A 45 -19.31 3.31 -0.16
CA ASP A 45 -20.35 4.25 0.30
C ASP A 45 -20.08 5.68 -0.19
N ASP A 46 -18.85 5.98 -0.63
CA ASP A 46 -18.53 7.16 -1.41
C ASP A 46 -18.35 6.77 -2.88
N PRO A 47 -19.33 7.07 -3.76
CA PRO A 47 -19.28 6.66 -5.16
C PRO A 47 -18.22 7.42 -5.95
N THR A 48 -17.65 8.51 -5.42
CA THR A 48 -16.61 9.27 -6.12
C THR A 48 -15.26 8.55 -6.10
N LEU A 49 -15.02 7.70 -5.09
CA LEU A 49 -13.74 7.02 -4.90
C LEU A 49 -13.38 6.05 -6.02
N ILE A 50 -14.37 5.51 -6.75
CA ILE A 50 -14.09 4.64 -7.90
C ILE A 50 -13.36 5.38 -9.03
N ASN A 51 -13.50 6.71 -9.08
CA ASN A 51 -12.84 7.59 -10.05
C ASN A 51 -11.61 8.31 -9.46
N ASP A 52 -11.28 8.09 -8.18
CA ASP A 52 -10.07 8.66 -7.57
C ASP A 52 -8.82 8.06 -8.23
N GLU A 53 -7.84 8.89 -8.58
CA GLU A 53 -6.58 8.48 -9.23
C GLU A 53 -5.83 7.35 -8.50
N ARG A 54 -6.05 7.21 -7.19
CA ARG A 54 -5.45 6.16 -6.36
C ARG A 54 -6.07 4.79 -6.62
N PHE A 55 -7.37 4.74 -6.92
CA PHE A 55 -8.15 3.49 -6.91
C PHE A 55 -8.70 3.13 -8.29
N ALA A 56 -9.01 4.11 -9.13
CA ALA A 56 -9.54 3.92 -10.47
C ALA A 56 -8.71 2.93 -11.33
N PRO A 57 -7.36 2.95 -11.30
CA PRO A 57 -6.55 2.01 -12.09
C PRO A 57 -6.78 0.53 -11.75
N ALA A 58 -7.15 0.21 -10.49
CA ALA A 58 -7.43 -1.17 -10.07
C ALA A 58 -8.85 -1.63 -10.48
N GLY A 59 -9.71 -0.70 -10.92
CA GLY A 59 -11.07 -0.95 -11.42
C GLY A 59 -12.09 -1.36 -10.35
N VAL A 60 -11.69 -1.55 -9.11
CA VAL A 60 -12.56 -1.84 -7.96
C VAL A 60 -12.00 -1.24 -6.68
N LEU A 61 -12.87 -0.93 -5.72
CA LEU A 61 -12.48 -0.49 -4.39
C LEU A 61 -12.22 -1.66 -3.45
N ALA A 62 -11.35 -1.48 -2.46
CA ALA A 62 -11.22 -2.43 -1.38
C ALA A 62 -12.56 -2.56 -0.60
N PRO A 63 -12.88 -3.74 -0.02
CA PRO A 63 -14.12 -3.91 0.72
C PRO A 63 -14.22 -2.93 1.89
N LYS A 64 -15.43 -2.43 2.21
CA LYS A 64 -15.65 -1.47 3.32
C LYS A 64 -15.18 -1.97 4.68
N SER A 65 -15.16 -3.28 4.88
CA SER A 65 -14.69 -3.92 6.11
C SER A 65 -13.17 -4.17 6.14
N LYS A 66 -12.45 -3.86 5.05
CA LYS A 66 -11.04 -4.20 4.83
C LYS A 66 -10.32 -3.10 4.02
N ALA A 67 -9.80 -2.08 4.71
CA ALA A 67 -9.04 -1.00 4.07
C ALA A 67 -7.61 -1.36 3.63
N ASP A 68 -7.16 -2.60 3.87
CA ASP A 68 -5.75 -3.01 3.68
C ASP A 68 -5.21 -2.63 2.28
N PHE A 69 -5.95 -2.98 1.22
CA PHE A 69 -5.56 -2.63 -0.16
C PHE A 69 -5.76 -1.16 -0.51
N ALA A 70 -6.64 -0.42 0.18
CA ALA A 70 -6.77 1.02 -0.03
C ALA A 70 -5.48 1.75 0.39
N PHE A 71 -4.83 1.32 1.48
CA PHE A 71 -3.51 1.84 1.87
C PHE A 71 -2.40 1.44 0.89
N VAL A 72 -2.41 0.21 0.39
CA VAL A 72 -1.44 -0.26 -0.62
C VAL A 72 -1.54 0.55 -1.91
N LEU A 73 -2.76 0.76 -2.42
CA LEU A 73 -3.01 1.56 -3.62
C LEU A 73 -2.67 3.04 -3.41
N HIS A 74 -2.96 3.58 -2.23
CA HIS A 74 -2.54 4.94 -1.87
C HIS A 74 -1.02 5.10 -1.89
N ALA A 75 -0.28 4.18 -1.25
CA ALA A 75 1.19 4.20 -1.26
C ALA A 75 1.74 4.06 -2.69
N LEU A 76 1.18 3.16 -3.50
CA LEU A 76 1.58 2.98 -4.90
C LEU A 76 1.36 4.26 -5.73
N ASN A 77 0.24 4.98 -5.53
CA ASN A 77 -0.03 6.22 -6.25
C ASN A 77 1.03 7.30 -5.96
N TYR A 78 1.45 7.40 -4.69
CA TYR A 78 2.44 8.38 -4.23
C TYR A 78 3.89 7.98 -4.57
N LEU A 79 4.14 6.73 -4.95
CA LEU A 79 5.48 6.22 -5.22
C LEU A 79 6.04 6.70 -6.56
N SER A 80 7.32 7.08 -6.60
CA SER A 80 8.01 7.48 -7.83
C SER A 80 8.35 6.28 -8.72
N ALA A 81 8.65 6.53 -9.99
CA ALA A 81 9.04 5.47 -10.92
C ALA A 81 10.29 4.71 -10.45
N LYS A 82 11.25 5.41 -9.82
CA LYS A 82 12.52 4.83 -9.31
C LYS A 82 12.45 4.38 -7.85
N GLY A 83 11.34 4.64 -7.17
CA GLY A 83 11.19 4.47 -5.73
C GLY A 83 10.74 3.06 -5.32
N ARG A 84 10.77 2.81 -4.01
CA ARG A 84 10.23 1.59 -3.38
C ARG A 84 9.33 1.89 -2.19
N ALA A 85 8.26 1.11 -2.04
CA ALA A 85 7.43 1.12 -0.84
C ALA A 85 7.58 -0.19 -0.07
N ALA A 86 7.67 -0.13 1.26
CA ALA A 86 7.65 -1.30 2.15
C ALA A 86 6.50 -1.15 3.15
N ILE A 87 5.48 -1.99 3.01
CA ILE A 87 4.22 -1.87 3.76
C ILE A 87 4.00 -3.14 4.56
N VAL A 88 3.80 -3.00 5.87
CA VAL A 88 3.40 -4.12 6.72
C VAL A 88 1.92 -4.45 6.44
N CYS A 89 1.62 -5.72 6.17
CA CYS A 89 0.30 -6.17 5.78
C CYS A 89 -0.15 -7.39 6.58
N PHE A 90 -1.44 -7.41 6.90
CA PHE A 90 -2.10 -8.61 7.40
C PHE A 90 -2.08 -9.72 6.31
N PRO A 91 -1.78 -10.99 6.64
CA PRO A 91 -1.66 -12.07 5.65
C PRO A 91 -2.87 -12.27 4.73
N GLY A 92 -4.06 -11.88 5.17
CA GLY A 92 -5.30 -12.00 4.41
C GLY A 92 -5.28 -11.37 3.01
N ILE A 93 -4.44 -10.37 2.76
CA ILE A 93 -4.36 -9.72 1.45
C ILE A 93 -3.94 -10.70 0.33
N PHE A 94 -3.26 -11.80 0.66
CA PHE A 94 -2.75 -12.76 -0.32
C PHE A 94 -3.78 -13.80 -0.77
N TYR A 95 -4.80 -14.09 0.04
CA TYR A 95 -5.74 -15.18 -0.23
C TYR A 95 -7.21 -14.78 -0.29
N ARG A 96 -7.58 -13.56 0.13
CA ARG A 96 -8.96 -13.08 -0.01
C ARG A 96 -9.35 -12.91 -1.48
N GLY A 97 -10.61 -13.28 -1.77
CA GLY A 97 -11.21 -13.28 -3.11
C GLY A 97 -11.93 -11.97 -3.48
N GLY A 98 -12.73 -12.01 -4.55
CA GLY A 98 -13.61 -10.91 -4.93
C GLY A 98 -12.84 -9.64 -5.33
N ALA A 99 -13.20 -8.49 -4.76
CA ALA A 99 -12.55 -7.21 -5.07
C ALA A 99 -11.04 -7.24 -4.79
N GLU A 100 -10.62 -7.89 -3.69
CA GLU A 100 -9.20 -7.99 -3.32
C GLU A 100 -8.40 -8.86 -4.29
N GLN A 101 -9.01 -9.89 -4.87
CA GLN A 101 -8.37 -10.67 -5.94
C GLN A 101 -8.13 -9.82 -7.18
N LYS A 102 -9.08 -8.97 -7.58
CA LYS A 102 -8.90 -8.06 -8.72
C LYS A 102 -7.82 -7.02 -8.47
N ILE A 103 -7.76 -6.45 -7.26
CA ILE A 103 -6.68 -5.52 -6.88
C ILE A 103 -5.33 -6.23 -6.89
N ARG A 104 -5.24 -7.45 -6.34
CA ARG A 104 -4.02 -8.25 -6.36
C ARG A 104 -3.58 -8.56 -7.79
N GLN A 105 -4.52 -8.92 -8.67
CA GLN A 105 -4.24 -9.14 -10.09
C GLN A 105 -3.69 -7.88 -10.75
N TYR A 106 -4.31 -6.71 -10.54
CA TYR A 106 -3.82 -5.42 -11.02
C TYR A 106 -2.37 -5.13 -10.58
N LEU A 107 -2.05 -5.37 -9.30
CA LEU A 107 -0.70 -5.15 -8.76
C LEU A 107 0.33 -6.09 -9.40
N VAL A 108 -0.03 -7.35 -9.68
CA VAL A 108 0.85 -8.34 -10.30
C VAL A 108 1.01 -8.11 -11.80
N ASP A 109 -0.09 -7.84 -12.52
CA ASP A 109 -0.09 -7.62 -13.97
C ASP A 109 0.78 -6.44 -14.38
N ASN A 110 0.77 -5.38 -13.57
CA ASN A 110 1.60 -4.20 -13.78
C ASN A 110 3.00 -4.34 -13.16
N ASN A 111 3.34 -5.53 -12.67
CA ASN A 111 4.64 -5.85 -12.09
C ASN A 111 5.04 -4.96 -10.90
N TYR A 112 4.05 -4.44 -10.16
CA TYR A 112 4.28 -3.54 -9.03
C TYR A 112 4.75 -4.25 -7.78
N VAL A 113 4.38 -5.52 -7.59
CA VAL A 113 4.87 -6.33 -6.47
C VAL A 113 6.30 -6.78 -6.75
N GLU A 114 7.28 -6.26 -6.02
CA GLU A 114 8.68 -6.65 -6.13
C GLU A 114 8.98 -7.88 -5.28
N THR A 115 8.55 -7.89 -4.02
CA THR A 115 8.83 -8.99 -3.08
C THR A 115 7.78 -9.05 -1.98
N VAL A 116 7.56 -10.24 -1.42
CA VAL A 116 6.79 -10.46 -0.20
C VAL A 116 7.70 -11.14 0.82
N ILE A 117 7.77 -10.58 2.03
CA ILE A 117 8.60 -11.11 3.13
C ILE A 117 7.67 -11.54 4.26
N SER A 118 7.60 -12.83 4.53
CA SER A 118 6.85 -13.38 5.65
C SER A 118 7.64 -13.26 6.95
N LEU A 119 7.01 -12.74 8.01
CA LEU A 119 7.61 -12.66 9.34
C LEU A 119 7.09 -13.76 10.26
N ALA A 120 7.88 -14.12 11.27
CA ALA A 120 7.46 -15.04 12.31
C ALA A 120 6.27 -14.46 13.12
N PRO A 121 5.38 -15.31 13.68
CA PRO A 121 4.32 -14.86 14.57
C PRO A 121 4.88 -14.27 15.89
N ASN A 122 4.03 -13.53 16.62
CA ASN A 122 4.34 -12.94 17.94
C ASN A 122 5.44 -11.86 17.96
N LEU A 123 5.78 -11.26 16.81
CA LEU A 123 6.73 -10.14 16.76
C LEU A 123 6.11 -8.78 17.10
N PHE A 124 4.79 -8.66 16.99
CA PHE A 124 4.06 -7.40 17.25
C PHE A 124 3.37 -7.47 18.61
N PHE A 125 3.53 -6.41 19.41
CA PHE A 125 2.81 -6.29 20.67
C PHE A 125 1.29 -6.25 20.43
N GLY A 126 0.51 -6.97 21.24
CA GLY A 126 -0.95 -6.97 21.15
C GLY A 126 -1.55 -7.89 20.06
N THR A 127 -0.74 -8.69 19.37
CA THR A 127 -1.25 -9.73 18.46
C THR A 127 -0.29 -10.90 18.34
N THR A 128 -0.84 -12.11 18.18
CA THR A 128 -0.05 -13.34 17.94
C THR A 128 0.10 -13.65 16.46
N ILE A 129 -0.51 -12.85 15.59
CA ILE A 129 -0.60 -13.07 14.15
C ILE A 129 0.76 -12.80 13.50
N ALA A 130 1.15 -13.66 12.55
CA ALA A 130 2.25 -13.40 11.63
C ALA A 130 1.84 -12.30 10.63
N VAL A 131 2.77 -11.43 10.27
CA VAL A 131 2.54 -10.37 9.27
C VAL A 131 3.46 -10.58 8.08
N ASN A 132 3.18 -9.87 7.00
CA ASN A 132 4.06 -9.84 5.84
C ASN A 132 4.49 -8.41 5.55
N ILE A 133 5.65 -8.24 4.94
CA ILE A 133 6.06 -6.98 4.34
C ILE A 133 5.87 -7.11 2.83
N LEU A 134 5.01 -6.26 2.27
CA LEU A 134 4.82 -6.11 0.84
C LEU A 134 5.77 -5.03 0.33
N VAL A 135 6.71 -5.41 -0.54
CA VAL A 135 7.63 -4.49 -1.20
C VAL A 135 7.11 -4.19 -2.60
N LEU A 136 6.89 -2.92 -2.89
CA LEU A 136 6.42 -2.43 -4.18
C LEU A 136 7.49 -1.60 -4.89
N SER A 137 7.53 -1.70 -6.22
CA SER A 137 8.34 -0.86 -7.09
C SER A 137 7.63 -0.65 -8.43
N LYS A 138 7.75 0.56 -8.99
CA LYS A 138 7.31 0.86 -10.38
C LYS A 138 8.39 0.56 -11.42
N HIS A 139 9.57 0.15 -10.97
CA HIS A 139 10.72 -0.16 -11.82
C HIS A 139 11.30 -1.51 -11.45
N LYS A 140 11.27 -2.44 -12.40
CA LYS A 140 12.11 -3.63 -12.37
C LYS A 140 13.12 -3.53 -13.50
N THR A 141 14.40 -3.53 -13.15
CA THR A 141 15.45 -3.87 -14.11
C THR A 141 15.15 -5.27 -14.60
N GLY A 142 14.95 -5.42 -15.92
CA GLY A 142 14.49 -6.66 -16.52
C GLY A 142 15.25 -7.86 -15.99
N TYR A 143 14.50 -8.91 -15.63
CA TYR A 143 15.03 -10.26 -15.62
C TYR A 143 15.47 -10.51 -17.07
N GLN A 144 16.77 -10.42 -17.37
CA GLN A 144 17.27 -11.08 -18.56
C GLN A 144 17.04 -12.56 -18.29
N SER A 145 16.05 -13.13 -18.97
CA SER A 145 15.92 -14.56 -19.09
C SER A 145 17.23 -15.06 -19.69
N SER A 146 18.15 -15.55 -18.86
CA SER A 146 19.24 -16.38 -19.30
C SER A 146 18.59 -17.64 -19.84
N VAL A 147 18.26 -17.61 -21.12
CA VAL A 147 17.91 -18.81 -21.88
C VAL A 147 19.21 -19.62 -21.94
N TYR A 148 19.30 -20.64 -21.11
CA TYR A 148 20.17 -21.80 -21.31
C TYR A 148 19.29 -22.95 -21.81
#